data_AF-M3B1H2-F1
#
_entry.id   AF-M3B1H2-F1
#
_cell.length_a   1.000
_cell.length_b   1.000
_cell.length_c   1.000
_cell.angle_alpha   90.00
_cell.angle_beta   90.00
_cell.angle_gamma   90.00
#
_symmetry.space_group_name_H-M   'P 1'
#
loop_
_entity.id
_entity.type
_entity.pdbx_description
1 polymer ?
#
loop_
_entity_poly.entity_id
_entity_poly.type
_entity_poly.pdbx_seq_one_letter_code
_entity_poly.pdbx_strand_id
1 'polypeptide(L)'
;MQGVANELEQAQASRRNSVDELLLRMANPNERKRTISGYKASDINDMFSGNGGQPVLTKEAEPVRLPPNVGRLVAVDEKRGIDVARAFRMMEVQCSRNRVKRSFALGRFYERPGLKRKRLKHERWIKRFKENFKGTVQMVQKMKKQGW
;
A
#
# COMPACT_ATOMS: atom_id res chain seq x y z
N MET A 1 -31.07 -12.89 -45.20
CA MET A 1 -30.72 -14.10 -44.41
C MET A 1 -29.22 -14.27 -44.17
N GLN A 2 -28.30 -13.66 -44.94
CA GLN A 2 -26.84 -13.86 -44.78
C GLN A 2 -26.19 -13.04 -43.65
N GLY A 3 -26.82 -11.98 -43.14
CA GLY A 3 -26.24 -11.12 -42.09
C GLY A 3 -26.18 -11.76 -40.69
N VAL A 4 -27.22 -12.50 -40.30
CA VAL A 4 -27.33 -13.08 -38.95
C VAL A 4 -26.34 -14.24 -38.73
N ALA A 5 -25.99 -14.97 -39.79
CA ALA A 5 -24.99 -16.04 -39.75
C ALA A 5 -23.57 -15.47 -39.50
N ASN A 6 -23.23 -14.35 -40.13
CA ASN A 6 -21.93 -13.68 -39.95
C ASN A 6 -21.77 -13.10 -38.54
N GLU A 7 -22.84 -12.55 -37.93
CA GLU A 7 -22.78 -12.05 -36.56
C GLU A 7 -22.60 -13.17 -35.53
N LEU A 8 -23.24 -14.33 -35.74
CA LEU A 8 -23.07 -15.52 -34.90
C LEU A 8 -21.66 -16.09 -35.01
N GLU A 9 -21.07 -16.12 -36.21
CA GLU A 9 -19.69 -16.55 -36.41
C GLU A 9 -18.68 -15.60 -35.77
N GLN A 10 -18.90 -14.28 -35.88
CA GLN A 10 -18.09 -13.25 -35.23
C GLN A 10 -18.19 -13.32 -33.69
N ALA A 11 -19.38 -13.60 -33.15
CA ALA A 11 -19.58 -13.79 -31.72
C ALA A 11 -18.93 -15.08 -31.19
N GLN A 12 -18.94 -16.16 -31.98
CA GLN A 12 -18.26 -17.40 -31.63
C GLN A 12 -16.73 -17.29 -31.74
N ALA A 13 -16.21 -16.58 -32.76
CA ALA A 13 -14.79 -16.29 -32.90
C ALA A 13 -14.27 -15.38 -31.77
N SER A 14 -15.05 -14.38 -31.35
CA SER A 14 -14.77 -13.51 -30.20
C SER A 14 -14.62 -14.30 -28.89
N ARG A 15 -15.46 -15.32 -28.66
CA ARG A 15 -15.41 -16.17 -27.46
C ARG A 15 -14.19 -17.10 -27.42
N ARG A 16 -13.73 -17.61 -28.57
CA ARG A 16 -12.53 -18.47 -28.66
C ARG A 16 -11.27 -17.67 -28.27
N ASN A 17 -11.16 -16.45 -28.76
CA ASN A 17 -10.03 -15.57 -28.46
C ASN A 17 -9.92 -15.23 -26.96
N SER A 18 -11.05 -15.09 -26.24
CA SER A 18 -11.04 -14.73 -24.82
C SER A 18 -10.53 -15.84 -23.90
N VAL A 19 -10.75 -17.12 -24.24
CA VAL A 19 -10.32 -18.26 -23.42
C VAL A 19 -8.85 -18.59 -23.70
N ASP A 20 -8.45 -18.54 -24.97
CA ASP A 20 -7.05 -18.74 -25.38
C ASP A 20 -6.13 -17.63 -24.82
N GLU A 21 -6.61 -16.37 -24.79
CA GLU A 21 -5.88 -15.26 -24.17
C GLU A 21 -5.73 -15.45 -22.65
N LEU A 22 -6.75 -16.01 -21.98
CA LEU A 22 -6.72 -16.29 -20.54
C LEU A 22 -5.76 -17.45 -20.22
N LEU A 23 -5.75 -18.50 -21.03
CA LEU A 23 -4.79 -19.61 -20.95
C LEU A 23 -3.35 -19.15 -21.19
N LEU A 24 -3.12 -18.29 -22.19
CA LEU A 24 -1.81 -17.71 -22.47
C LEU A 24 -1.31 -16.85 -21.29
N ARG A 25 -2.21 -16.11 -20.65
CA ARG A 25 -1.94 -15.28 -19.45
C ARG A 25 -1.65 -16.10 -18.19
N MET A 26 -2.15 -17.32 -18.10
CA MET A 26 -1.85 -18.26 -17.01
C MET A 26 -0.53 -19.01 -17.24
N ALA A 27 -0.16 -19.26 -18.49
CA ALA A 27 1.07 -19.98 -18.85
C ALA A 27 2.36 -19.17 -18.68
N ASN A 28 2.29 -17.83 -18.63
CA ASN A 28 3.47 -16.97 -18.58
C ASN A 28 3.50 -16.04 -17.34
N PRO A 29 3.97 -16.52 -16.17
CA PRO A 29 3.90 -15.78 -14.90
C PRO A 29 4.86 -14.57 -14.79
N ASN A 30 5.72 -14.33 -15.79
CA ASN A 30 6.79 -13.32 -15.73
C ASN A 30 6.42 -11.91 -16.25
N GLU A 31 5.19 -11.69 -16.73
CA GLU A 31 4.73 -10.37 -17.17
C GLU A 31 4.00 -9.56 -16.10
N ARG A 32 4.19 -9.87 -14.81
CA ARG A 32 3.81 -8.95 -13.71
C ARG A 32 4.75 -7.76 -13.58
N LYS A 33 5.28 -7.24 -14.70
CA LYS A 33 5.94 -5.95 -14.71
C LYS A 33 4.85 -4.89 -14.66
N ARG A 34 4.79 -4.19 -13.52
CA ARG A 34 4.11 -2.92 -13.38
C ARG A 34 4.38 -2.12 -14.65
N THR A 35 3.34 -1.76 -15.39
CA THR A 35 3.44 -0.74 -16.42
C THR A 35 3.80 0.56 -15.69
N ILE A 36 5.08 0.78 -15.48
CA ILE A 36 5.62 2.11 -15.36
C ILE A 36 5.14 2.81 -16.63
N SER A 37 4.36 3.88 -16.47
CA SER A 37 3.93 4.75 -17.55
C SER A 37 5.17 5.19 -18.31
N GLY A 38 5.47 4.46 -19.38
CA GLY A 38 6.62 4.63 -20.24
C GLY A 38 6.07 4.60 -21.65
N TYR A 39 6.46 5.62 -22.41
CA TYR A 39 6.05 5.89 -23.77
C TYR A 39 6.13 4.61 -24.61
N LYS A 40 5.05 4.27 -25.34
CA LYS A 40 5.02 3.15 -26.27
C LYS A 40 5.75 3.55 -27.55
N ALA A 41 6.31 2.56 -28.27
CA ALA A 41 6.98 2.80 -29.55
C ALA A 41 6.05 3.41 -30.62
N SER A 42 4.73 3.15 -30.52
CA SER A 42 3.70 3.81 -31.33
C SER A 42 3.63 5.32 -31.11
N ASP A 43 3.93 5.79 -29.90
CA ASP A 43 3.82 7.19 -29.51
C ASP A 43 4.88 8.04 -30.24
N ILE A 44 6.02 7.44 -30.62
CA ILE A 44 7.09 8.12 -31.38
C ILE A 44 6.63 8.40 -32.83
N ASN A 45 5.92 7.46 -33.45
CA ASN A 45 5.45 7.61 -34.84
C ASN A 45 4.35 8.68 -34.97
N ASP A 46 3.54 8.83 -33.93
CA ASP A 46 2.50 9.87 -33.85
C ASP A 46 3.07 11.28 -33.63
N MET A 47 4.31 11.43 -33.13
CA MET A 47 4.97 12.74 -32.99
C MET A 47 5.50 13.30 -34.32
N PHE A 48 5.85 12.45 -35.29
CA PHE A 48 6.40 12.86 -36.59
C PHE A 48 5.36 12.97 -37.70
N SER A 49 4.16 12.41 -37.51
CA SER A 49 3.04 12.63 -38.42
C SER A 49 2.41 14.00 -38.11
N GLY A 50 2.60 14.95 -39.02
CA GLY A 50 2.18 16.36 -38.93
C GLY A 50 0.67 16.63 -38.87
N ASN A 51 -0.10 15.76 -38.21
CA ASN A 51 -1.49 15.95 -37.86
C ASN A 51 -1.72 15.79 -36.34
N GLY A 52 -0.67 16.05 -35.55
CA GLY A 52 -0.63 15.92 -34.10
C GLY A 52 -1.55 16.93 -33.42
N GLY A 53 -2.79 16.51 -33.14
CA GLY A 53 -3.60 17.14 -32.11
C GLY A 53 -2.76 17.30 -30.84
N GLN A 54 -2.83 18.48 -30.23
CA GLN A 54 -2.09 18.78 -29.01
C GLN A 54 -2.24 17.63 -28.01
N PRO A 55 -1.16 17.15 -27.37
CA PRO A 55 -1.29 16.14 -26.32
C PRO A 55 -2.28 16.70 -25.31
N VAL A 56 -3.44 16.04 -25.18
CA VAL A 56 -4.45 16.41 -24.19
C VAL A 56 -3.72 16.33 -22.85
N LEU A 57 -3.42 17.49 -22.26
CA LEU A 57 -2.93 17.59 -20.90
C LEU A 57 -3.97 16.87 -20.05
N THR A 58 -3.70 15.61 -19.71
CA THR A 58 -4.57 14.81 -18.86
C THR A 58 -4.70 15.59 -17.57
N LYS A 59 -5.88 16.21 -17.38
CA LYS A 59 -6.31 17.06 -16.27
C LYS A 59 -5.34 16.94 -15.10
N GLU A 60 -4.45 17.92 -14.97
CA GLU A 60 -3.46 17.94 -13.90
C GLU A 60 -4.18 17.61 -12.59
N ALA A 61 -3.84 16.47 -12.00
CA ALA A 61 -4.53 16.00 -10.80
C ALA A 61 -4.33 17.08 -9.75
N GLU A 62 -5.41 17.80 -9.40
CA GLU A 62 -5.34 18.86 -8.41
C GLU A 62 -4.59 18.34 -7.17
N PRO A 63 -3.66 19.13 -6.60
CA PRO A 63 -2.85 18.66 -5.50
C PRO A 63 -3.76 18.24 -4.35
N VAL A 64 -3.68 16.97 -3.97
CA VAL A 64 -4.52 16.40 -2.92
C VAL A 64 -4.31 17.22 -1.65
N ARG A 65 -5.34 17.96 -1.24
CA ARG A 65 -5.31 18.75 0.00
C ARG A 65 -5.34 17.79 1.18
N LEU A 66 -4.17 17.50 1.72
CA LEU A 66 -4.04 16.66 2.91
C LEU A 66 -4.37 17.51 4.16
N PRO A 67 -5.37 17.12 4.96
CA PRO A 67 -5.64 17.78 6.22
C PRO A 67 -4.53 17.45 7.24
N PRO A 68 -4.29 18.28 8.26
CA PRO A 68 -3.34 17.99 9.34
C PRO A 68 -3.67 16.71 10.12
N ASN A 69 -4.89 16.18 9.95
CA ASN A 69 -5.37 14.95 10.57
C ASN A 69 -5.05 13.68 9.74
N VAL A 70 -4.35 13.78 8.61
CA VAL A 70 -4.16 12.67 7.67
C VAL A 70 -3.66 11.38 8.32
N GLY A 71 -2.76 11.46 9.30
CA GLY A 71 -2.21 10.30 10.01
C GLY A 71 -3.16 9.62 11.00
N ARG A 72 -4.41 10.09 11.10
CA ARG A 72 -5.50 9.52 11.92
C ARG A 72 -6.75 9.22 11.08
N LEU A 73 -6.75 9.56 9.80
CA LEU A 73 -7.89 9.33 8.92
C LEU A 73 -7.89 7.89 8.42
N VAL A 74 -9.00 7.19 8.62
CA VAL A 74 -9.25 5.87 8.07
C VAL A 74 -10.57 5.95 7.31
N ALA A 75 -10.51 5.74 5.99
CA ALA A 75 -11.70 5.68 5.17
C ALA A 75 -12.47 4.39 5.48
N VAL A 76 -13.76 4.52 5.74
CA VAL A 76 -14.70 3.40 5.79
C VAL A 76 -15.06 3.08 4.34
N ASP A 77 -14.79 1.86 3.91
CA ASP A 77 -15.04 1.41 2.54
C ASP A 77 -15.53 -0.04 2.59
N GLU A 78 -16.81 -0.21 2.25
CA GLU A 78 -17.47 -1.51 2.23
C GLU A 78 -16.84 -2.44 1.19
N LYS A 79 -16.38 -1.91 0.06
CA LYS A 79 -15.72 -2.70 -1.00
C LYS A 79 -14.39 -3.29 -0.54
N ARG A 80 -13.73 -2.63 0.41
CA ARG A 80 -12.49 -3.11 1.04
C ARG A 80 -12.74 -3.96 2.29
N GLY A 81 -14.00 -4.21 2.63
CA GLY A 81 -14.38 -4.92 3.86
C GLY A 81 -13.98 -4.18 5.13
N ILE A 82 -13.92 -2.83 5.06
CA ILE A 82 -13.63 -1.97 6.20
C ILE A 82 -14.95 -1.41 6.70
N ASP A 83 -15.60 -2.18 7.58
CA ASP A 83 -16.73 -1.73 8.39
C ASP A 83 -16.27 -0.65 9.40
N VAL A 84 -17.22 0.15 9.88
CA VAL A 84 -17.04 1.22 10.86
C VAL A 84 -16.32 0.71 12.11
N ALA A 85 -16.72 -0.45 12.65
CA ALA A 85 -16.08 -1.03 13.84
C ALA A 85 -14.62 -1.42 13.57
N ARG A 86 -14.29 -1.81 12.34
CA ARG A 86 -12.91 -2.10 11.91
C ARG A 86 -12.12 -0.81 11.73
N ALA A 87 -12.74 0.22 11.14
CA ALA A 87 -12.12 1.52 10.94
C ALA A 87 -11.71 2.17 12.26
N PHE A 88 -12.55 2.12 13.31
CA PHE A 88 -12.20 2.62 14.63
C PHE A 88 -11.00 1.90 15.26
N ARG A 89 -10.95 0.56 15.16
CA ARG A 89 -9.80 -0.22 15.64
C ARG A 89 -8.52 0.13 14.87
N MET A 90 -8.61 0.29 13.55
CA MET A 90 -7.48 0.71 12.72
C MET A 90 -6.99 2.11 13.09
N MET A 91 -7.91 3.06 13.29
CA MET A 91 -7.61 4.41 13.75
C MET A 91 -6.90 4.39 15.12
N GLU A 92 -7.37 3.58 16.07
CA GLU A 92 -6.73 3.47 17.39
C GLU A 92 -5.31 2.90 17.30
N VAL A 93 -5.10 1.87 16.47
CA VAL A 93 -3.76 1.33 16.22
C VAL A 93 -2.83 2.39 15.62
N GLN A 94 -3.31 3.21 14.68
CA GLN A 94 -2.53 4.32 14.12
C GLN A 94 -2.17 5.36 15.19
N CYS A 95 -3.14 5.79 16.01
CA CYS A 95 -2.92 6.71 17.14
C CYS A 95 -1.90 6.15 18.16
N SER A 96 -1.96 4.85 18.43
CA SER A 96 -1.03 4.15 19.33
C SER A 96 0.39 4.08 18.77
N ARG A 97 0.55 3.73 17.48
CA ARG A 97 1.84 3.73 16.78
C ARG A 97 2.50 5.10 16.79
N ASN A 98 1.71 6.16 16.58
CA ASN A 98 2.14 7.55 16.63
C ASN A 98 2.30 8.09 18.07
N ARG A 99 1.96 7.29 19.09
CA ARG A 99 2.06 7.62 20.51
C ARG A 99 1.31 8.90 20.91
N VAL A 100 0.20 9.22 20.23
CA VAL A 100 -0.54 10.48 20.42
C VAL A 100 -0.99 10.66 21.87
N LYS A 101 -1.58 9.61 22.47
CA LYS A 101 -2.03 9.60 23.87
C LYS A 101 -0.89 9.92 24.84
N ARG A 102 0.30 9.34 24.63
CA ARG A 102 1.49 9.56 25.45
C ARG A 102 2.04 10.98 25.30
N SER A 103 2.12 11.48 24.06
CA SER A 103 2.59 12.84 23.78
C SER A 103 1.68 13.87 24.43
N PHE A 104 0.36 13.66 24.38
CA PHE A 104 -0.62 14.51 25.06
C PHE A 104 -0.43 14.49 26.58
N ALA A 105 -0.31 13.30 27.19
CA ALA A 105 -0.09 13.17 28.63
C ALA A 105 1.22 13.83 29.10
N LEU A 106 2.31 13.67 28.34
CA LEU A 106 3.60 14.31 28.64
C LEU A 106 3.58 15.82 28.43
N GLY A 107 2.74 16.32 27.53
CA GLY A 107 2.55 17.76 27.28
C GLY A 107 1.65 18.45 28.30
N ARG A 108 0.93 17.70 29.14
CA ARG A 108 0.00 18.27 30.13
C ARG A 108 0.69 19.13 31.18
N PHE A 109 1.95 18.83 31.51
CA PHE A 109 2.76 19.60 32.46
C PHE A 109 4.14 19.87 31.86
N TYR A 110 4.72 21.02 32.19
CA TYR A 110 6.08 21.33 31.77
C TYR A 110 7.10 20.42 32.48
N GLU A 111 7.78 19.58 31.70
CA GLU A 111 8.90 18.77 32.15
C GLU A 111 10.21 19.51 31.90
N ARG A 112 10.98 19.79 32.97
CA ARG A 112 12.31 20.41 32.86
C ARG A 112 13.23 19.55 31.97
N PRO A 113 14.11 20.16 31.15
CA PRO A 113 14.95 19.43 30.20
C PRO A 113 15.89 18.41 30.87
N GLY A 114 16.39 18.70 32.08
CA GLY A 114 17.19 17.75 32.85
C GLY A 114 16.42 16.50 33.29
N LEU A 115 15.17 16.67 33.72
CA LEU A 115 14.30 15.56 34.12
C LEU A 115 13.91 14.71 32.91
N LYS A 116 13.57 15.37 31.79
CA LYS A 116 13.31 14.72 30.50
C LYS A 116 14.48 13.87 30.03
N ARG A 117 15.72 14.36 30.15
CA ARG A 117 16.93 13.59 29.80
C ARG A 117 17.09 12.34 30.66
N LYS A 118 16.89 12.44 31.98
CA LYS A 118 16.95 11.29 32.91
C LYS A 118 15.90 10.25 32.56
N ARG A 119 14.65 10.68 32.36
CA ARG A 119 13.54 9.81 31.93
C ARG A 119 13.85 9.11 30.61
N LEU A 120 14.27 9.85 29.58
CA LEU A 120 14.60 9.28 28.27
C LEU A 120 15.77 8.30 28.32
N LYS A 121 16.79 8.56 29.15
CA LYS A 121 17.91 7.62 29.36
C LYS A 121 17.42 6.30 29.94
N HIS A 122 16.59 6.36 30.98
CA HIS A 122 16.02 5.19 31.63
C HIS A 122 15.08 4.41 30.70
N GLU A 123 14.17 5.09 29.98
CA GLU A 123 13.25 4.46 29.01
C GLU A 123 14.00 3.72 27.90
N ARG A 124 15.06 4.33 27.35
CA ARG A 124 15.89 3.70 26.33
C ARG A 124 16.63 2.48 26.87
N TRP A 125 17.15 2.58 28.09
CA TRP A 125 17.85 1.46 28.74
C TRP A 125 16.91 0.28 28.98
N ILE A 126 15.72 0.50 29.56
CA ILE A 126 14.72 -0.56 29.75
C ILE A 126 14.35 -1.21 28.41
N LYS A 127 14.17 -0.41 27.35
CA LYS A 127 13.82 -0.93 26.03
C LYS A 127 14.92 -1.85 25.49
N ARG A 128 16.19 -1.42 25.55
CA ARG A 128 17.34 -2.21 25.10
C ARG A 128 17.53 -3.46 25.94
N PHE A 129 17.39 -3.35 27.27
CA PHE A 129 17.48 -4.49 28.18
C PHE A 129 16.42 -5.53 27.85
N LYS A 130 15.16 -5.13 27.69
CA LYS A 130 14.05 -6.03 27.32
C LYS A 130 14.29 -6.72 25.98
N GLU A 131 14.83 -6.01 24.99
CA GLU A 131 15.14 -6.55 23.67
C GLU A 131 16.25 -7.60 23.73
N ASN A 132 17.37 -7.28 24.40
CA ASN A 132 18.47 -8.23 24.61
C ASN A 132 18.01 -9.45 25.39
N PHE A 133 17.25 -9.25 26.48
CA PHE A 133 16.75 -10.34 27.30
C PHE A 133 15.84 -11.30 26.52
N LYS A 134 14.94 -10.75 25.68
CA LYS A 134 14.13 -11.57 24.76
C LYS A 134 14.99 -12.36 23.78
N GLY A 135 16.06 -11.75 23.24
CA GLY A 135 17.01 -12.42 22.36
C GLY A 135 17.71 -13.60 23.05
N THR A 136 18.19 -13.40 24.28
CA THR A 136 18.81 -14.47 25.09
C THR A 136 17.82 -15.60 25.36
N VAL A 137 16.58 -15.29 25.76
CA VAL A 137 15.56 -16.32 26.00
C VAL A 137 15.24 -17.10 24.72
N GLN A 138 15.14 -16.43 23.57
CA GLN A 138 14.94 -17.09 22.28
C GLN A 138 16.13 -17.98 21.91
N MET A 139 17.36 -17.56 22.19
CA MET A 139 18.55 -18.38 21.98
C MET A 139 18.52 -19.64 22.85
N VAL A 140 18.22 -19.50 24.15
CA VAL A 140 18.09 -20.64 25.07
C VAL A 140 17.00 -21.60 24.61
N GLN A 141 15.85 -21.09 24.17
CA GLN A 141 14.78 -21.94 23.62
C GLN A 141 15.20 -22.69 22.35
N LYS A 142 16.01 -22.07 21.50
CA LYS A 142 16.57 -22.73 20.30
C LYS A 142 17.57 -23.83 20.69
N MET A 143 18.48 -23.55 21.61
CA MET A 143 19.45 -24.53 22.12
C MET A 143 18.76 -25.74 22.76
N LYS A 144 17.77 -25.47 23.63
CA LYS A 144 16.91 -26.50 24.22
C LYS A 144 16.24 -27.37 23.14
N LYS A 145 15.73 -26.76 22.07
CA LYS A 145 15.10 -27.49 20.95
C LYS A 145 16.10 -28.37 20.19
N GLN A 146 17.37 -27.93 20.11
CA GLN A 146 18.45 -28.68 19.48
C GLN A 146 18.99 -29.81 20.38
N GLY A 147 18.62 -29.84 21.66
CA GLY A 147 19.06 -30.84 22.62
C GLY A 147 20.33 -30.45 23.39
N TRP A 148 20.72 -29.17 23.33
CA TRP A 148 21.73 -28.58 24.21
C TRP A 148 21.11 -28.13 25.54
#